data_AF-A0A2J6PPR1-F1
#
_entry.id   AF-A0A2J6PPR1-F1
#
_cell.length_a   1.000
_cell.length_b   1.000
_cell.length_c   1.000
_cell.angle_alpha   90.00
_cell.angle_beta   90.00
_cell.angle_gamma   90.00
#
_symmetry.space_group_name_H-M   'P 1'
#
loop_
_entity.id
_entity.type
_entity.pdbx_description
1 polymer ?
#
loop_
_entity_poly.entity_id
_entity_poly.type
_entity_poly.pdbx_seq_one_letter_code
_entity_poly.pdbx_strand_id
1 'polypeptide(L)'
;MPKLPAPSAGVKEVRAYLVQVPMSQDISADVADEIANKWRLGRGSELHDASRTFLQDIFGNYNGWMLYRIVEEDALEDWQQSPIGIVTFYTMIGAIILTACLILQDIIRYFFNTPPQKCVQKINVPLLLQASSFTRLSMITYGILTPSSNGPPISLGGFLLAFFSAVAILGSL
;
A
#
# COMPACT_ATOMS: atom_id res chain seq x y z
N MET A 1 21.48 -5.71 2.09
CA MET A 1 21.12 -4.68 3.09
C MET A 1 20.79 -5.38 4.40
N PRO A 2 20.97 -4.73 5.56
CA PRO A 2 20.56 -5.29 6.84
C PRO A 2 19.04 -5.50 6.85
N LYS A 3 18.57 -6.59 7.47
CA LYS A 3 17.13 -6.90 7.53
C LYS A 3 16.46 -6.09 8.63
N LEU A 4 15.27 -5.54 8.34
CA LEU A 4 14.47 -4.83 9.33
C LEU A 4 14.14 -5.76 10.53
N PRO A 5 14.41 -5.33 11.78
CA PRO A 5 14.12 -6.14 12.96
C PRO A 5 12.63 -6.45 13.08
N ALA A 6 12.29 -7.63 13.59
CA ALA A 6 10.90 -7.98 13.86
C ALA A 6 10.26 -7.01 14.89
N PRO A 7 8.93 -6.82 14.90
CA PRO A 7 8.28 -5.96 15.90
C PRO A 7 8.57 -6.36 17.36
N SER A 8 8.80 -7.65 17.60
CA SER A 8 9.19 -8.18 18.92
C SER A 8 10.68 -7.97 19.27
N ALA A 9 11.47 -7.41 18.36
CA ALA A 9 12.90 -7.24 18.52
C ALA A 9 13.23 -6.33 19.71
N GLY A 10 14.28 -6.71 20.43
CA GLY A 10 14.77 -5.92 21.56
C GLY A 10 15.55 -4.68 21.10
N VAL A 11 15.76 -3.75 22.03
CA VAL A 11 16.52 -2.50 21.77
C VAL A 11 17.92 -2.79 21.19
N LYS A 12 18.57 -3.88 21.59
CA LYS A 12 19.91 -4.25 21.08
C LYS A 12 19.89 -4.61 19.60
N GLU A 13 18.89 -5.36 19.16
CA GLU A 13 18.72 -5.77 17.76
C GLU A 13 18.38 -4.56 16.88
N VAL A 14 17.51 -3.69 17.39
CA VAL A 14 17.18 -2.43 16.71
C VAL A 14 18.42 -1.54 16.56
N ARG A 15 19.23 -1.39 17.61
CA ARG A 15 20.48 -0.62 17.50
C ARG A 15 21.44 -1.22 16.49
N ALA A 16 21.61 -2.55 16.48
CA ALA A 16 22.48 -3.20 15.49
C ALA A 16 22.04 -2.88 14.05
N TYR A 17 20.73 -2.91 13.77
CA TYR A 17 20.18 -2.48 12.49
C TYR A 17 20.47 -1.00 12.21
N LEU A 18 20.22 -0.11 13.19
CA LEU A 18 20.46 1.33 13.05
C LEU A 18 21.94 1.72 12.89
N VAL A 19 22.89 0.86 13.28
CA VAL A 19 24.32 1.03 12.98
C VAL A 19 24.62 0.59 11.55
N GLN A 20 24.09 -0.57 11.14
CA GLN A 20 24.38 -1.17 9.84
C GLN A 20 23.77 -0.38 8.67
N VAL A 21 22.59 0.22 8.87
CA VAL A 21 21.89 0.97 7.82
C VAL A 21 22.67 2.21 7.35
N PRO A 22 23.10 3.15 8.22
CA PRO A 22 23.93 4.28 7.82
C PRO A 22 25.28 3.89 7.21
N MET A 23 25.93 2.84 7.74
CA MET A 23 27.20 2.33 7.20
C MET A 23 27.07 1.86 5.75
N SER A 24 25.90 1.38 5.33
CA SER A 24 25.64 1.00 3.94
C SER A 24 25.53 2.21 2.98
N GLN A 25 25.55 3.43 3.50
CA GLN A 25 25.48 4.70 2.77
C GLN A 25 26.72 5.59 2.98
N ASP A 26 27.90 4.98 3.17
CA ASP A 26 29.20 5.66 3.35
C ASP A 26 29.30 6.59 4.58
N ILE A 27 28.46 6.39 5.59
CA ILE A 27 28.58 7.08 6.88
C ILE A 27 29.63 6.35 7.74
N SER A 28 30.52 7.10 8.40
CA SER A 28 31.55 6.51 9.25
C SER A 28 30.95 5.73 10.42
N ALA A 29 31.66 4.69 10.86
CA ALA A 29 31.23 3.82 11.95
C ALA A 29 30.89 4.60 13.23
N ASP A 30 31.69 5.61 13.56
CA ASP A 30 31.51 6.44 14.75
C ASP A 30 30.21 7.26 14.69
N VAL A 31 29.86 7.78 13.52
CA VAL A 31 28.62 8.54 13.32
C VAL A 31 27.41 7.60 13.34
N ALA A 32 27.53 6.40 12.79
CA ALA A 32 26.48 5.38 12.83
C ALA A 32 26.20 4.91 14.27
N ASP A 33 27.24 4.72 15.09
CA ASP A 33 27.11 4.40 16.51
C ASP A 33 26.50 5.55 17.31
N GLU A 34 26.88 6.80 17.03
CA GLU A 34 26.27 7.97 17.68
C GLU A 34 24.77 8.07 17.35
N ILE A 35 24.40 7.83 16.09
CA ILE A 35 23.01 7.75 15.64
C ILE A 35 22.30 6.64 16.40
N ALA A 36 22.78 5.40 16.38
CA ALA A 36 22.11 4.28 17.05
C ALA A 36 21.95 4.48 18.57
N ASN A 37 22.89 5.18 19.22
CA ASN A 37 22.81 5.51 20.64
C ASN A 37 21.70 6.52 20.98
N LYS A 38 21.22 7.32 20.02
CA LYS A 38 20.05 8.21 20.19
C LYS A 38 18.75 7.41 20.32
N TRP A 39 18.73 6.15 19.85
CA TRP A 39 17.61 5.23 20.02
C TRP A 39 17.62 4.59 21.42
N ARG A 40 17.08 5.33 22.40
CA ARG A 40 17.18 4.99 23.83
C ARG A 40 16.17 3.94 24.33
N LEU A 41 14.95 3.93 23.79
CA LEU A 41 13.83 3.14 24.36
C LEU A 41 13.01 2.33 23.34
N GLY A 42 13.23 2.51 22.03
CA GLY A 42 12.38 1.85 21.04
C GLY A 42 12.72 0.37 20.86
N ARG A 43 11.71 -0.49 20.93
CA ARG A 43 11.75 -1.88 20.46
C ARG A 43 11.48 -1.89 18.95
N GLY A 44 11.44 -3.07 18.36
CA GLY A 44 11.11 -3.22 16.94
C GLY A 44 9.78 -2.55 16.59
N SER A 45 8.74 -2.73 17.41
CA SER A 45 7.43 -2.09 17.23
C SER A 45 7.51 -0.57 17.06
N GLU A 46 8.28 0.11 17.90
CA GLU A 46 8.41 1.56 17.86
C GLU A 46 9.21 2.02 16.64
N LEU A 47 10.09 1.18 16.08
CA LEU A 47 10.78 1.46 14.82
C LEU A 47 9.81 1.32 13.63
N HIS A 48 8.98 0.28 13.62
CA HIS A 48 7.96 0.05 12.59
C HIS A 48 6.88 1.14 12.59
N ASP A 49 6.47 1.59 13.79
CA ASP A 49 5.42 2.60 13.96
C ASP A 49 5.97 4.05 13.93
N ALA A 50 7.29 4.22 13.76
CA ALA A 50 7.92 5.52 13.82
C ALA A 50 7.45 6.42 12.67
N SER A 51 6.89 7.58 13.00
CA SER A 51 6.59 8.59 11.98
C SER A 51 7.89 9.23 11.46
N ARG A 52 7.85 9.75 10.24
CA ARG A 52 8.95 10.53 9.68
C ARG A 52 9.39 11.66 10.62
N THR A 53 8.44 12.41 11.17
CA THR A 53 8.73 13.55 12.06
C THR A 53 9.43 13.09 13.33
N PHE A 54 9.01 11.96 13.90
CA PHE A 54 9.64 11.39 15.08
C PHE A 54 11.11 10.99 14.82
N LEU A 55 11.38 10.35 13.69
CA LEU A 55 12.76 10.00 13.29
C LEU A 55 13.59 11.26 13.01
N GLN A 56 13.01 12.29 12.41
CA GLN A 56 13.67 13.58 12.20
C GLN A 56 13.99 14.31 13.50
N ASP A 57 13.13 14.22 14.50
CA ASP A 57 13.35 14.83 15.82
C ASP A 57 14.50 14.16 16.57
N ILE A 58 14.64 12.83 16.45
CA ILE A 58 15.69 12.06 17.14
C ILE A 58 17.04 12.18 16.41
N PHE A 59 17.03 12.01 15.08
CA PHE A 59 18.26 11.84 14.29
C PHE A 59 18.65 13.08 13.47
N GLY A 60 17.83 14.11 13.47
CA GLY A 60 17.96 15.28 12.61
C GLY A 60 17.25 15.11 11.27
N ASN A 61 17.02 16.22 10.57
CA ASN A 61 16.16 16.26 9.38
C ASN A 61 16.58 15.27 8.27
N TYR A 62 17.85 15.31 7.84
CA TYR A 62 18.34 14.44 6.76
C TYR A 62 18.40 12.97 7.17
N ASN A 63 19.08 12.65 8.28
CA ASN A 63 19.26 11.27 8.74
C ASN A 63 17.93 10.63 9.13
N GLY A 64 17.03 11.37 9.78
CA GLY A 64 15.71 10.88 10.14
C GLY A 64 14.82 10.62 8.92
N TRP A 65 14.86 11.49 7.91
CA TRP A 65 14.15 11.26 6.65
C TRP A 65 14.69 10.03 5.90
N MET A 66 16.02 9.91 5.83
CA MET A 66 16.71 8.80 5.18
C MET A 66 16.37 7.47 5.87
N LEU A 67 16.45 7.44 7.20
CA LEU A 67 16.12 6.25 7.99
C LEU A 67 14.65 5.88 7.84
N TYR A 68 13.74 6.86 7.88
CA TYR A 68 12.31 6.63 7.63
C TYR A 68 12.09 5.94 6.29
N ARG A 69 12.74 6.42 5.21
CA ARG A 69 12.60 5.82 3.88
C ARG A 69 13.10 4.37 3.84
N ILE A 70 14.26 4.10 4.44
CA ILE A 70 14.84 2.75 4.44
C ILE A 70 13.96 1.78 5.22
N VAL A 71 13.48 2.18 6.41
CA VAL A 71 12.57 1.36 7.20
C VAL A 71 11.28 1.07 6.44
N GLU A 72 10.72 2.06 5.74
CA GLU A 72 9.52 1.88 4.91
C GLU A 72 9.77 0.96 3.71
N GLU A 73 10.91 1.11 3.04
CA GLU A 73 11.32 0.26 1.91
C GLU A 73 11.52 -1.21 2.35
N ASP A 74 12.24 -1.43 3.46
CA ASP A 74 12.47 -2.77 4.01
C ASP A 74 11.15 -3.42 4.47
N ALA A 75 10.27 -2.66 5.14
CA ALA A 75 8.96 -3.15 5.58
C ALA A 75 8.06 -3.52 4.39
N LEU A 76 8.10 -2.71 3.33
CA LEU A 76 7.35 -2.98 2.10
C LEU A 76 7.88 -4.22 1.38
N GLU A 77 9.20 -4.39 1.29
CA GLU A 77 9.82 -5.58 0.68
C GLU A 77 9.44 -6.86 1.44
N ASP A 78 9.58 -6.85 2.77
CA ASP A 78 9.19 -7.98 3.63
C ASP A 78 7.68 -8.31 3.46
N TRP A 79 6.83 -7.28 3.39
CA TRP A 79 5.40 -7.48 3.17
C TRP A 79 5.08 -8.04 1.78
N GLN A 80 5.71 -7.53 0.72
CA GLN A 80 5.52 -8.01 -0.65
C GLN A 80 5.95 -9.47 -0.84
N GLN A 81 6.96 -9.92 -0.10
CA GLN A 81 7.41 -11.31 -0.10
C GLN A 81 6.55 -12.23 0.79
N SER A 82 5.71 -11.66 1.66
CA SER A 82 4.81 -12.43 2.51
C SER A 82 3.65 -13.04 1.71
N PRO A 83 3.07 -14.18 2.15
CA PRO A 83 1.88 -14.75 1.51
C PRO A 83 0.70 -13.77 1.44
N ILE A 84 0.54 -12.93 2.46
CA ILE A 84 -0.53 -11.93 2.54
C ILE A 84 -0.32 -10.85 1.48
N GLY A 85 0.90 -10.32 1.35
CA GLY A 85 1.25 -9.33 0.33
C GLY A 85 1.07 -9.87 -1.08
N ILE A 86 1.56 -11.08 -1.35
CA ILE A 86 1.38 -11.77 -2.64
C ILE A 86 -0.11 -11.90 -2.98
N VAL A 87 -0.90 -12.50 -2.09
CA VAL A 87 -2.33 -12.75 -2.35
C VAL A 87 -3.09 -11.45 -2.57
N THR A 88 -2.86 -10.44 -1.73
CA THR A 88 -3.58 -9.16 -1.82
C THR A 88 -3.18 -8.38 -3.07
N PHE A 89 -1.89 -8.35 -3.42
CA PHE A 89 -1.39 -7.70 -4.63
C PHE A 89 -2.00 -8.33 -5.90
N TYR A 90 -1.90 -9.65 -6.05
CA TYR A 90 -2.46 -10.33 -7.23
C TYR A 90 -3.98 -10.28 -7.29
N THR A 91 -4.66 -10.30 -6.13
CA THR A 91 -6.12 -10.10 -6.08
C THR A 91 -6.50 -8.70 -6.56
N MET A 92 -5.76 -7.67 -6.17
CA MET A 92 -5.98 -6.30 -6.64
C MET A 92 -5.77 -6.19 -8.16
N ILE A 93 -4.63 -6.67 -8.67
CA ILE A 93 -4.32 -6.63 -10.11
C ILE A 93 -5.35 -7.43 -10.91
N GLY A 94 -5.70 -8.64 -10.47
CA GLY A 94 -6.70 -9.48 -11.11
C GLY A 94 -8.08 -8.81 -11.17
N ALA A 95 -8.50 -8.13 -10.10
CA ALA A 95 -9.77 -7.39 -10.06
C ALA A 95 -9.80 -6.22 -11.05
N ILE A 96 -8.71 -5.45 -11.12
CA ILE A 96 -8.56 -4.34 -12.06
C ILE A 96 -8.64 -4.85 -13.50
N ILE A 97 -7.88 -5.88 -13.85
CA ILE A 97 -7.87 -6.47 -15.20
C ILE A 97 -9.26 -6.99 -15.57
N LEU A 98 -9.89 -7.77 -14.68
CA LEU A 98 -11.23 -8.31 -14.90
C LEU A 98 -12.25 -7.19 -15.17
N THR A 99 -12.21 -6.12 -14.36
CA THR A 99 -13.12 -4.98 -14.52
C THR A 99 -12.88 -4.26 -15.85
N ALA A 100 -11.62 -4.03 -16.23
CA ALA A 100 -11.28 -3.43 -17.51
C ALA A 100 -11.74 -4.29 -18.70
N CYS A 101 -11.56 -5.61 -18.63
CA CYS A 101 -12.04 -6.54 -19.65
C CYS A 101 -13.56 -6.50 -19.80
N LEU A 102 -14.32 -6.44 -18.70
CA LEU A 102 -15.78 -6.36 -18.75
C LEU A 102 -16.26 -5.03 -19.35
N ILE A 103 -15.63 -3.90 -18.97
CA ILE A 103 -15.93 -2.59 -19.58
C ILE A 103 -15.64 -2.62 -21.08
N LEU A 104 -14.50 -3.18 -21.50
CA LEU A 104 -14.15 -3.30 -22.90
C LEU A 104 -15.14 -4.17 -23.68
N GLN A 105 -15.57 -5.30 -23.11
CA GLN A 105 -16.59 -6.16 -23.72
C GLN A 105 -17.91 -5.41 -23.93
N ASP A 106 -18.34 -4.60 -22.96
CA ASP A 106 -19.56 -3.81 -23.09
C ASP A 106 -19.43 -2.69 -24.12
N ILE A 107 -18.27 -2.01 -24.21
CA ILE A 107 -17.98 -1.02 -25.26
C ILE A 107 -18.02 -1.68 -26.64
N ILE A 108 -17.38 -2.83 -26.82
CA ILE A 108 -17.38 -3.58 -28.08
C ILE A 108 -18.83 -3.96 -28.45
N ARG A 109 -19.61 -4.50 -27.52
CA ARG A 109 -21.03 -4.81 -27.77
C ARG A 109 -21.82 -3.57 -28.19
N TYR A 110 -21.59 -2.43 -27.54
CA TYR A 110 -22.25 -1.18 -27.87
C TYR A 110 -21.92 -0.72 -29.31
N PHE A 111 -20.64 -0.76 -29.71
CA PHE A 111 -20.23 -0.34 -31.05
C PHE A 111 -20.66 -1.31 -32.15
N PHE A 112 -20.63 -2.63 -31.91
CA PHE A 112 -20.89 -3.64 -32.94
C PHE A 112 -22.36 -4.11 -33.01
N ASN A 113 -23.19 -3.93 -31.98
CA ASN A 113 -24.54 -4.51 -31.90
C ASN A 113 -25.71 -3.51 -31.66
N THR A 114 -25.85 -2.42 -32.42
CA THR A 114 -27.16 -1.73 -32.49
C THR A 114 -27.66 -1.43 -33.91
N PRO A 115 -28.73 -2.12 -34.37
CA PRO A 115 -29.89 -1.48 -34.98
C PRO A 115 -30.75 -0.76 -33.92
N PRO A 116 -31.51 0.29 -34.31
CA PRO A 116 -32.29 1.09 -33.37
C PRO A 116 -33.59 0.34 -33.04
N GLN A 117 -33.80 -0.08 -31.78
CA GLN A 117 -35.14 -0.12 -31.12
C GLN A 117 -35.29 -1.02 -29.88
N LYS A 118 -34.28 -1.75 -29.39
CA LYS A 118 -34.39 -2.44 -28.08
C LYS A 118 -33.46 -1.83 -27.04
N CYS A 119 -33.72 -0.55 -26.79
CA CYS A 119 -33.15 0.17 -25.66
C CYS A 119 -33.59 -0.54 -24.36
N VAL A 120 -32.67 -0.71 -23.42
CA VAL A 120 -32.87 -1.10 -22.00
C VAL A 120 -32.81 -2.58 -21.61
N GLN A 121 -33.03 -3.59 -22.47
CA GLN A 121 -33.06 -4.97 -21.95
C GLN A 121 -31.69 -5.68 -21.91
N LYS A 122 -31.05 -5.55 -20.73
CA LYS A 122 -29.93 -6.33 -20.17
C LYS A 122 -28.55 -6.10 -20.79
N ILE A 123 -28.00 -4.90 -20.57
CA ILE A 123 -26.57 -4.87 -20.14
C ILE A 123 -26.51 -5.82 -18.93
N ASN A 124 -25.48 -6.65 -18.81
CA ASN A 124 -25.29 -7.50 -17.63
C ASN A 124 -24.79 -6.64 -16.45
N VAL A 125 -25.50 -5.53 -16.17
CA VAL A 125 -25.32 -4.58 -15.07
C VAL A 125 -24.97 -5.28 -13.76
N PRO A 126 -25.59 -6.42 -13.37
CA PRO A 126 -25.17 -7.11 -12.15
C PRO A 126 -23.70 -7.54 -12.16
N LEU A 127 -23.15 -8.00 -13.30
CA LEU A 127 -21.78 -8.50 -13.39
C LEU A 127 -20.74 -7.37 -13.33
N LEU A 128 -20.98 -6.27 -14.05
CA LEU A 128 -20.08 -5.10 -14.03
C LEU A 128 -20.13 -4.39 -12.67
N LEU A 129 -21.31 -4.33 -12.05
CA LEU A 129 -21.47 -3.83 -10.69
C LEU A 129 -20.77 -4.72 -9.65
N GLN A 130 -20.84 -6.05 -9.79
CA GLN A 130 -20.12 -7.00 -8.93
C GLN A 130 -18.60 -6.88 -9.12
N ALA A 131 -18.10 -6.85 -10.35
CA ALA A 131 -16.66 -6.72 -10.63
C ALA A 131 -16.08 -5.39 -10.13
N SER A 132 -16.79 -4.29 -10.32
CA SER A 132 -16.39 -2.99 -9.75
C SER A 132 -16.40 -3.01 -8.22
N SER A 133 -17.37 -3.69 -7.59
CA SER A 133 -17.41 -3.86 -6.12
C SER A 133 -16.20 -4.64 -5.61
N PHE A 134 -15.83 -5.70 -6.31
CA PHE A 134 -14.67 -6.51 -5.99
C PHE A 134 -13.36 -5.71 -6.12
N THR A 135 -13.20 -4.91 -7.18
CA THR A 135 -12.03 -4.03 -7.36
C THR A 135 -11.90 -2.99 -6.27
N ARG A 136 -13.03 -2.41 -5.83
CA ARG A 136 -13.02 -1.44 -4.71
C ARG A 136 -12.57 -2.09 -3.42
N LEU A 137 -13.13 -3.26 -3.11
CA LEU A 137 -12.77 -4.00 -1.90
C LEU A 137 -11.30 -4.44 -1.93
N SER A 138 -10.79 -4.89 -3.08
CA SER A 138 -9.39 -5.29 -3.21
C SER A 138 -8.43 -4.11 -3.05
N MET A 139 -8.74 -2.93 -3.59
CA MET A 139 -7.96 -1.70 -3.37
C MET A 139 -7.97 -1.26 -1.90
N ILE A 140 -9.13 -1.28 -1.24
CA ILE A 140 -9.25 -0.95 0.19
C ILE A 140 -8.41 -1.93 1.02
N THR A 141 -8.56 -3.23 0.76
CA THR A 141 -7.85 -4.29 1.48
C THR A 141 -6.33 -4.17 1.28
N TYR A 142 -5.89 -3.99 0.03
CA TYR A 142 -4.49 -3.76 -0.30
C TYR A 142 -3.95 -2.52 0.42
N GLY A 143 -4.66 -1.39 0.32
CA GLY A 143 -4.21 -0.13 0.92
C GLY A 143 -4.16 -0.15 2.45
N ILE A 144 -5.06 -0.88 3.11
CA ILE A 144 -5.03 -1.07 4.58
C ILE A 144 -3.86 -1.95 5.01
N LEU A 145 -3.56 -3.00 4.24
CA LEU A 145 -2.56 -3.99 4.62
C LEU A 145 -1.13 -3.62 4.22
N THR A 146 -0.94 -2.71 3.26
CA THR A 146 0.39 -2.30 2.81
C THR A 146 1.06 -1.41 3.87
N PRO A 147 2.24 -1.79 4.41
CA PRO A 147 2.98 -1.00 5.39
C PRO A 147 3.82 0.08 4.69
N SER A 148 3.16 0.94 3.90
CA SER A 148 3.80 2.05 3.20
C SER A 148 2.90 3.28 3.29
N SER A 149 3.52 4.45 3.24
CA SER A 149 2.88 5.75 3.03
C SER A 149 1.97 5.80 1.79
N ASN A 150 2.16 4.89 0.83
CA ASN A 150 1.28 4.73 -0.34
C ASN A 150 -0.02 3.95 -0.04
N GLY A 151 -0.10 3.21 1.06
CA GLY A 151 -1.28 2.43 1.45
C GLY A 151 -2.55 3.28 1.63
N PRO A 152 -2.53 4.34 2.46
CA PRO A 152 -3.70 5.19 2.69
C PRO A 152 -4.25 5.86 1.42
N PRO A 153 -3.43 6.45 0.53
CA PRO A 153 -3.91 6.95 -0.77
C PRO A 153 -4.61 5.88 -1.63
N ILE A 154 -4.08 4.65 -1.68
CA ILE A 154 -4.69 3.54 -2.44
C ILE A 154 -6.05 3.15 -1.84
N SER A 155 -6.12 3.05 -0.51
CA SER A 155 -7.36 2.74 0.20
C SER A 155 -8.42 3.82 -0.03
N LEU A 156 -8.02 5.09 0.06
CA LEU A 156 -8.89 6.25 -0.22
C LEU A 156 -9.42 6.20 -1.66
N GLY A 157 -8.59 5.86 -2.64
CA GLY A 157 -9.02 5.64 -4.02
C GLY A 157 -10.13 4.59 -4.13
N GLY A 158 -9.97 3.46 -3.43
CA GLY A 158 -11.01 2.43 -3.35
C GLY A 158 -12.32 2.92 -2.72
N PHE A 159 -12.24 3.71 -1.64
CA PHE A 159 -13.42 4.33 -1.00
C PHE A 159 -14.13 5.33 -1.91
N LEU A 160 -13.39 6.21 -2.59
CA LEU A 160 -13.97 7.20 -3.50
C LEU A 160 -14.71 6.52 -4.64
N LEU A 161 -14.11 5.50 -5.26
CA LEU A 161 -14.78 4.69 -6.28
C LEU A 161 -16.06 4.04 -5.73
N ALA A 162 -16.07 3.60 -4.47
CA ALA A 162 -17.26 3.04 -3.84
C ALA A 162 -18.37 4.08 -3.67
N PHE A 163 -18.02 5.26 -3.16
CA PHE A 163 -18.97 6.35 -2.94
C PHE A 163 -19.66 6.79 -4.23
N PHE A 164 -18.91 7.08 -5.29
CA PHE A 164 -19.48 7.54 -6.56
C PHE A 164 -20.42 6.51 -7.21
N SER A 165 -20.10 5.21 -7.08
CA SER A 165 -20.99 4.16 -7.58
C SER A 165 -22.31 4.07 -6.80
N ALA A 166 -22.28 4.26 -5.48
CA ALA A 166 -23.49 4.25 -4.66
C ALA A 166 -24.41 5.43 -4.99
N VAL A 167 -23.83 6.62 -5.19
CA VAL A 167 -24.57 7.81 -5.63
C VAL A 167 -25.20 7.62 -7.01
N ALA A 168 -24.49 7.01 -7.95
CA ALA A 168 -25.03 6.72 -9.29
C ALA A 168 -26.20 5.72 -9.28
N ILE A 169 -26.21 4.78 -8.33
CA ILE A 169 -27.31 3.81 -8.16
C ILE A 169 -28.51 4.47 -7.48
N LEU A 170 -28.27 5.27 -6.43
CA LEU A 170 -29.34 5.97 -5.71
C LEU A 170 -29.99 7.08 -6.54
N GLY A 171 -29.23 7.75 -7.41
CA GLY A 171 -29.76 8.78 -8.31
C GLY A 171 -30.49 8.23 -9.55
N SER A 172 -30.51 6.90 -9.76
CA SER A 172 -31.26 6.24 -10.84
C SER A 172 -32.53 5.51 -10.36
N LEU A 173 -32.82 5.57 -9.06
CA LEU A 173 -34.06 5.14 -8.42
C LEU A 173 -35.03 6.32 -8.24
#